data_AF-A0A2G6FXP8-F1
#
_entry.id   AF-A0A2G6FXP8-F1
#
_cell.length_a   1.000
_cell.length_b   1.000
_cell.length_c   1.000
_cell.angle_alpha   90.00
_cell.angle_beta   90.00
_cell.angle_gamma   90.00
#
_symmetry.space_group_name_H-M   'P 1'
#
loop_
_entity.id
_entity.type
_entity.pdbx_description
1 polymer ?
#
loop_
_entity_poly.entity_id
_entity_poly.type
_entity_poly.pdbx_seq_one_letter_code
_entity_poly.pdbx_strand_id
1 'polypeptide(L)'
;MPTPRLIFSQNLRGSLLWMVLAALLILMGFYPGESRAQEAQHEQAQQYIDRNYELLASALEIVGETEAMPPRRILKNAADRHWQSVNLLAENRPVMALQAARRCRDGIRQAVLLARESLGQEERLRQRLDRFHEQQANLLEVSRETQDQRAVVLLARSRQMFDRARDQYRQGETRLAMQLLDQAEELLTRAARMLVGQKGKRLERALELARMALQQSRGTLQDRDDPATRDLLSESEKALERALDFRDQGRPGRALRMAGLSRRLARRALDHPQESSAAENVQRQIQRWDERAAQLEPALSRADDATGALFERAADHRRRAAEQLAAERTELALRQIRAAHDLLGQLEDRVK
;
A
#
# COMPACT_ATOMS: atom_id res chain seq x y z
N MET A 1 -95.27 60.03 73.63
CA MET A 1 -94.49 58.80 73.93
C MET A 1 -94.57 57.86 72.72
N PRO A 2 -93.53 57.07 72.45
CA PRO A 2 -92.63 57.13 71.27
C PRO A 2 -93.11 56.27 70.07
N THR A 3 -92.64 56.46 68.83
CA THR A 3 -91.34 55.98 68.32
C THR A 3 -91.07 56.48 66.87
N PRO A 4 -89.79 56.64 66.47
CA PRO A 4 -89.39 57.10 65.14
C PRO A 4 -89.32 55.94 64.12
N ARG A 5 -89.78 56.18 62.88
CA ARG A 5 -89.56 55.29 61.73
C ARG A 5 -88.21 55.58 61.10
N LEU A 6 -87.28 54.62 61.18
CA LEU A 6 -86.03 54.60 60.43
C LEU A 6 -86.29 54.11 59.00
N ILE A 7 -86.16 55.00 58.03
CA ILE A 7 -86.07 54.69 56.60
C ILE A 7 -84.60 54.82 56.21
N PHE A 8 -83.83 53.73 56.27
CA PHE A 8 -82.50 53.67 55.64
C PHE A 8 -82.08 52.21 55.53
N SER A 9 -81.95 51.69 54.30
CA SER A 9 -81.03 50.61 53.87
C SER A 9 -81.59 49.74 52.73
N GLN A 10 -81.79 50.30 51.52
CA GLN A 10 -81.91 49.46 50.31
C GLN A 10 -81.01 49.85 49.14
N ASN A 11 -80.27 50.96 49.19
CA ASN A 11 -79.40 51.39 48.08
C ASN A 11 -77.91 51.00 48.21
N LEU A 12 -77.48 50.32 49.28
CA LEU A 12 -76.06 49.99 49.51
C LEU A 12 -75.59 48.66 48.91
N ARG A 13 -76.50 47.75 48.49
CA ARG A 13 -76.12 46.46 47.90
C ARG A 13 -75.83 46.52 46.40
N GLY A 14 -76.41 47.49 45.68
CA GLY A 14 -76.14 47.69 44.25
C GLY A 14 -74.78 48.33 43.98
N SER A 15 -74.38 49.33 44.77
CA SER A 15 -73.10 50.05 44.54
C SER A 15 -71.87 49.20 44.85
N LEU A 16 -71.95 48.31 45.83
CA LEU A 16 -70.84 47.44 46.23
C LEU A 16 -70.53 46.39 45.16
N LEU A 17 -71.56 45.89 44.46
CA LEU A 17 -71.42 44.92 43.38
C LEU A 17 -70.79 45.55 42.12
N TRP A 18 -71.17 46.79 41.79
CA TRP A 18 -70.54 47.55 40.70
C TRP A 18 -69.10 47.97 41.02
N MET A 19 -68.78 48.31 42.27
CA MET A 19 -67.41 48.61 42.67
C MET A 19 -66.50 47.36 42.63
N VAL A 20 -67.00 46.19 43.03
CA VAL A 20 -66.23 44.94 42.91
C VAL A 20 -66.01 44.56 41.44
N LEU A 21 -67.03 44.71 40.58
CA LEU A 21 -66.89 44.43 39.14
C LEU A 21 -65.93 45.39 38.44
N ALA A 22 -65.98 46.69 38.79
CA ALA A 22 -65.05 47.70 38.28
C ALA A 22 -63.62 47.45 38.77
N ALA A 23 -63.43 47.08 40.05
CA ALA A 23 -62.12 46.71 40.58
C ALA A 23 -61.54 45.46 39.91
N LEU A 24 -62.38 44.47 39.57
CA LEU A 24 -61.96 43.26 38.84
C LEU A 24 -61.60 43.55 37.38
N LEU A 25 -62.32 44.45 36.71
CA LEU A 25 -61.98 44.90 35.35
C LEU A 25 -60.70 45.75 35.31
N ILE A 26 -60.44 46.56 36.34
CA ILE A 26 -59.18 47.30 36.47
C ILE A 26 -58.01 46.34 36.77
N LEU A 27 -58.23 45.30 37.60
CA LEU A 27 -57.22 44.27 37.85
C LEU A 27 -56.93 43.40 36.62
N MET A 28 -57.93 43.12 35.77
CA MET A 28 -57.72 42.37 34.52
C MET A 28 -57.16 43.24 33.38
N GLY A 29 -57.44 44.54 33.36
CA GLY A 29 -56.95 45.46 32.33
C GLY A 29 -55.47 45.87 32.46
N PHE A 30 -54.87 45.64 33.64
CA PHE A 30 -53.46 45.95 33.93
C PHE A 30 -52.73 44.71 34.45
N TYR A 31 -52.47 43.74 33.57
CA TYR A 31 -51.42 42.74 33.78
C TYR A 31 -50.12 43.20 33.08
N PRO A 32 -49.30 44.07 33.72
CA PRO A 32 -48.03 44.54 33.15
C PRO A 32 -47.01 43.40 32.92
N GLY A 33 -47.29 42.19 33.41
CA GLY A 33 -46.42 41.02 33.24
C GLY A 33 -46.31 40.51 31.79
N GLU A 34 -47.38 40.58 30.99
CA GLU A 34 -47.36 40.05 29.61
C GLU A 34 -46.51 40.92 28.69
N SER A 35 -46.59 42.26 28.84
CA SER A 35 -45.77 43.21 28.06
C SER A 35 -44.26 43.00 28.28
N ARG A 36 -43.83 42.86 29.54
CA ARG A 36 -42.42 42.61 29.87
C ARG A 36 -41.92 41.24 29.39
N ALA A 37 -42.76 40.21 29.47
CA ALA A 37 -42.41 38.88 28.96
C ALA A 37 -42.27 38.88 27.44
N GLN A 38 -43.16 39.58 26.73
CA GLN A 38 -43.11 39.72 25.28
C GLN A 38 -41.91 40.54 24.81
N GLU A 39 -41.56 41.62 25.52
CA GLU A 39 -40.38 42.44 25.25
C GLU A 39 -39.09 41.65 25.45
N ALA A 40 -38.97 40.88 26.54
CA ALA A 40 -37.82 40.00 26.78
C ALA A 40 -37.68 38.90 25.70
N GLN A 41 -38.79 38.34 25.23
CA GLN A 41 -38.78 37.36 24.14
C GLN A 41 -38.38 37.99 22.80
N HIS A 42 -38.82 39.23 22.54
CA HIS A 42 -38.45 39.98 21.35
C HIS A 42 -36.95 40.27 21.33
N GLU A 43 -36.40 40.76 22.45
CA GLU A 43 -34.96 41.01 22.59
C GLU A 43 -34.16 39.71 22.43
N GLN A 44 -34.60 38.63 23.06
CA GLN A 44 -33.95 37.33 22.93
C GLN A 44 -33.99 36.82 21.48
N ALA A 45 -35.12 36.96 20.78
CA ALA A 45 -35.23 36.57 19.37
C ALA A 45 -34.27 37.39 18.49
N GLN A 46 -34.20 38.71 18.70
CA GLN A 46 -33.28 39.59 17.98
C GLN A 46 -31.82 39.16 18.19
N GLN A 47 -31.39 38.95 19.44
CA GLN A 47 -30.03 38.49 19.74
C GLN A 47 -29.69 37.14 19.07
N TYR A 48 -30.66 36.23 18.94
CA TYR A 48 -30.46 34.97 18.23
C TYR A 48 -30.32 35.18 16.73
N ILE A 49 -31.13 36.05 16.14
CA ILE A 49 -31.11 36.39 14.71
C ILE A 49 -29.76 37.01 14.34
N ASP A 50 -29.31 38.01 15.08
CA ASP A 50 -28.06 38.72 14.81
C ASP A 50 -26.85 37.76 14.86
N ARG A 51 -26.77 36.94 15.91
CA ARG A 51 -25.72 35.91 16.03
C ARG A 51 -25.81 34.86 14.93
N ASN A 52 -27.02 34.49 14.50
CA ASN A 52 -27.17 33.50 13.44
C ASN A 52 -26.69 34.03 12.09
N TYR A 53 -26.79 35.33 11.83
CA TYR A 53 -26.25 35.95 10.62
C TYR A 53 -24.72 35.79 10.55
N GLU A 54 -24.01 36.07 11.64
CA GLU A 54 -22.56 35.87 11.74
C GLU A 54 -22.18 34.39 11.58
N LEU A 55 -22.91 33.49 12.25
CA LEU A 55 -22.69 32.05 12.16
C LEU A 55 -22.95 31.50 10.75
N LEU A 56 -23.95 32.04 10.04
CA LEU A 56 -24.22 31.67 8.64
C LEU A 56 -23.07 32.11 7.73
N ALA A 57 -22.53 33.31 7.92
CA ALA A 57 -21.39 33.80 7.14
C ALA A 57 -20.15 32.90 7.34
N SER A 58 -19.81 32.57 8.59
CA SER A 58 -18.70 31.64 8.88
C SER A 58 -18.97 30.22 8.38
N ALA A 59 -20.21 29.74 8.46
CA ALA A 59 -20.56 28.43 7.95
C ALA A 59 -20.51 28.35 6.43
N LEU A 60 -20.83 29.44 5.71
CA LEU A 60 -20.71 29.52 4.25
C LEU A 60 -19.26 29.37 3.79
N GLU A 61 -18.30 29.91 4.54
CA GLU A 61 -16.87 29.73 4.27
C GLU A 61 -16.48 28.25 4.36
N ILE A 62 -16.73 27.61 5.50
CA ILE A 62 -16.39 26.19 5.73
C ILE A 62 -17.13 25.25 4.78
N VAL A 63 -18.42 25.48 4.55
CA VAL A 63 -19.25 24.64 3.66
C VAL A 63 -18.92 24.91 2.18
N GLY A 64 -18.41 26.10 1.86
CA GLY A 64 -17.94 26.46 0.52
C GLY A 64 -16.70 25.68 0.11
N GLU A 65 -15.81 25.37 1.06
CA GLU A 65 -14.60 24.58 0.83
C GLU A 65 -14.87 23.12 0.50
N THR A 66 -16.00 22.55 0.96
CA THR A 66 -16.36 21.16 0.65
C THR A 66 -17.20 21.05 -0.61
N GLU A 67 -16.94 20.03 -1.43
CA GLU A 67 -17.78 19.69 -2.59
C GLU A 67 -19.02 18.87 -2.21
N ALA A 68 -19.12 18.43 -0.94
CA ALA A 68 -20.22 17.60 -0.48
C ALA A 68 -21.58 18.33 -0.52
N MET A 69 -22.56 17.73 -1.20
CA MET A 69 -23.91 18.27 -1.31
C MET A 69 -24.73 18.28 0.00
N PRO A 70 -24.63 17.28 0.92
CA PRO A 70 -25.45 17.29 2.13
C PRO A 70 -25.22 18.50 3.05
N PRO A 71 -23.97 18.90 3.39
CA PRO A 71 -23.70 20.13 4.15
C PRO A 71 -24.30 21.38 3.48
N ARG A 72 -24.11 21.52 2.17
CA ARG A 72 -24.63 22.64 1.36
C ARG A 72 -26.15 22.74 1.43
N ARG A 73 -26.85 21.61 1.30
CA ARG A 73 -28.32 21.55 1.40
C ARG A 73 -28.83 21.91 2.80
N ILE A 74 -28.17 21.41 3.85
CA ILE A 74 -28.56 21.71 5.23
C ILE A 74 -28.32 23.20 5.53
N LEU A 75 -27.21 23.77 5.09
CA LEU A 75 -26.90 25.18 5.27
C LEU A 75 -27.90 26.08 4.52
N LYS A 76 -28.29 25.71 3.30
CA LYS A 76 -29.35 26.41 2.55
C LYS A 76 -30.67 26.44 3.34
N ASN A 77 -31.11 25.28 3.83
CA ASN A 77 -32.32 25.21 4.65
C ASN A 77 -32.20 26.04 5.95
N ALA A 78 -31.02 26.09 6.56
CA ALA A 78 -30.77 26.92 7.74
C ALA A 78 -30.86 28.42 7.42
N ALA A 79 -30.35 28.85 6.26
CA ALA A 79 -30.49 30.22 5.76
C ALA A 79 -31.96 30.59 5.51
N ASP A 80 -32.74 29.70 4.89
CA ASP A 80 -34.18 29.92 4.69
C ASP A 80 -34.92 30.09 6.04
N ARG A 81 -34.53 29.32 7.06
CA ARG A 81 -35.08 29.45 8.42
C ARG A 81 -34.66 30.74 9.12
N HIS A 82 -33.46 31.26 8.84
CA HIS A 82 -33.03 32.56 9.35
C HIS A 82 -33.91 33.68 8.78
N TRP A 83 -34.10 33.71 7.46
CA TRP A 83 -35.01 34.68 6.84
C TRP A 83 -36.44 34.56 7.37
N GLN A 84 -36.93 33.34 7.57
CA GLN A 84 -38.23 33.11 8.21
C GLN A 84 -38.28 33.72 9.62
N SER A 85 -37.22 33.57 10.43
CA SER A 85 -37.17 34.15 11.78
C SER A 85 -37.18 35.68 11.78
N VAL A 86 -36.49 36.31 10.82
CA VAL A 86 -36.49 37.77 10.62
C VAL A 86 -37.90 38.27 10.31
N ASN A 87 -38.57 37.63 9.35
CA ASN A 87 -39.93 38.00 8.95
C ASN A 87 -40.93 37.83 10.10
N LEU A 88 -40.85 36.72 10.85
CA LEU A 88 -41.72 36.48 12.00
C LEU A 88 -41.52 37.50 13.12
N LEU A 89 -40.29 37.98 13.32
CA LEU A 89 -40.02 39.02 14.30
C LEU A 89 -40.59 40.37 13.85
N ALA A 90 -40.45 40.71 12.56
CA ALA A 90 -41.05 41.90 11.95
C ALA A 90 -42.60 41.90 12.01
N GLU A 91 -43.22 40.72 11.94
CA GLU A 91 -44.66 40.50 12.15
C GLU A 91 -45.08 40.52 13.64
N ASN A 92 -44.16 40.86 14.56
CA ASN A 92 -44.35 40.88 16.00
C ASN A 92 -44.77 39.51 16.59
N ARG A 93 -44.20 38.41 16.06
CA ARG A 93 -44.40 37.02 16.53
C ARG A 93 -43.12 36.45 17.16
N PRO A 94 -42.65 36.97 18.31
CA PRO A 94 -41.32 36.69 18.85
C PRO A 94 -41.09 35.23 19.26
N VAL A 95 -42.12 34.52 19.75
CA VAL A 95 -42.00 33.10 20.14
C VAL A 95 -41.68 32.22 18.91
N MET A 96 -42.40 32.44 17.81
CA MET A 96 -42.18 31.69 16.57
C MET A 96 -40.85 32.08 15.92
N ALA A 97 -40.50 33.37 15.95
CA ALA A 97 -39.21 33.86 15.48
C ALA A 97 -38.05 33.18 16.24
N LEU A 98 -38.13 33.11 17.57
CA LEU A 98 -37.12 32.45 18.41
C LEU A 98 -37.02 30.95 18.10
N GLN A 99 -38.14 30.26 17.89
CA GLN A 99 -38.12 28.85 17.52
C GLN A 99 -37.47 28.60 16.15
N ALA A 100 -37.80 29.44 15.16
CA ALA A 100 -37.18 29.39 13.83
C ALA A 100 -35.68 29.69 13.91
N ALA A 101 -35.26 30.68 14.71
CA ALA A 101 -33.86 31.03 14.93
C ALA A 101 -33.08 29.90 15.63
N ARG A 102 -33.68 29.19 16.60
CA ARG A 102 -33.05 28.00 17.21
C ARG A 102 -32.82 26.88 16.19
N ARG A 103 -33.83 26.56 15.38
CA ARG A 103 -33.72 25.54 14.32
C ARG A 103 -32.68 25.92 13.26
N CYS A 104 -32.60 27.20 12.90
CA CYS A 104 -31.54 27.72 12.04
C CYS A 104 -30.17 27.40 12.65
N ARG A 105 -29.95 27.73 13.94
CA ARG A 105 -28.68 27.48 14.63
C ARG A 105 -28.29 25.99 14.65
N ASP A 106 -29.25 25.12 14.92
CA ASP A 106 -29.02 23.67 14.89
C ASP A 106 -28.63 23.20 13.48
N GLY A 107 -29.30 23.71 12.45
CA GLY A 107 -28.95 23.47 11.05
C GLY A 107 -27.54 23.94 10.68
N ILE A 108 -27.14 25.15 11.11
CA ILE A 108 -25.79 25.67 10.91
C ILE A 108 -24.75 24.73 11.53
N ARG A 109 -24.93 24.35 12.80
CA ARG A 109 -24.00 23.45 13.51
C ARG A 109 -23.87 22.11 12.81
N GLN A 110 -25.00 21.53 12.38
CA GLN A 110 -25.01 20.26 11.66
C GLN A 110 -24.31 20.36 10.30
N ALA A 111 -24.53 21.44 9.54
CA ALA A 111 -23.87 21.65 8.26
C ALA A 111 -22.36 21.77 8.43
N VAL A 112 -21.89 22.57 9.39
CA VAL A 112 -20.45 22.73 9.68
C VAL A 112 -19.81 21.42 10.12
N LEU A 113 -20.49 20.65 10.98
CA LEU A 113 -19.99 19.34 11.43
C LEU A 113 -19.76 18.40 10.25
N LEU A 114 -20.75 18.28 9.37
CA LEU A 114 -20.67 17.40 8.19
C LEU A 114 -19.63 17.89 7.18
N ALA A 115 -19.51 19.21 6.97
CA ALA A 115 -18.50 19.77 6.09
C ALA A 115 -17.08 19.45 6.57
N ARG A 116 -16.80 19.64 7.87
CA ARG A 116 -15.50 19.28 8.46
C ARG A 116 -15.20 17.79 8.35
N GLU A 117 -16.21 16.94 8.53
CA GLU A 117 -16.05 15.50 8.34
C GLU A 117 -15.71 15.18 6.88
N SER A 118 -16.40 15.78 5.91
CA SER A 118 -16.11 15.61 4.48
C SER A 118 -14.70 16.08 4.10
N LEU A 119 -14.29 17.27 4.54
CA LEU A 119 -12.93 17.80 4.31
C LEU A 119 -11.87 16.87 4.91
N GLY A 120 -12.08 16.38 6.13
CA GLY A 120 -11.17 15.43 6.76
C GLY A 120 -11.08 14.08 6.03
N GLN A 121 -12.17 13.61 5.43
CA GLN A 121 -12.17 12.41 4.59
C GLN A 121 -11.42 12.63 3.27
N GLU A 122 -11.62 13.78 2.62
CA GLU A 122 -10.91 14.17 1.39
C GLU A 122 -9.40 14.27 1.61
N GLU A 123 -8.96 14.88 2.71
CA GLU A 123 -7.54 14.98 3.05
C GLU A 123 -6.92 13.59 3.30
N ARG A 124 -7.61 12.73 4.05
CA ARG A 124 -7.16 11.34 4.27
C ARG A 124 -7.07 10.56 2.96
N LEU A 125 -8.05 10.73 2.07
CA LEU A 125 -8.05 10.09 0.75
C LEU A 125 -6.84 10.55 -0.06
N ARG A 126 -6.57 11.86 -0.11
CA ARG A 126 -5.40 12.42 -0.80
C ARG A 126 -4.09 11.83 -0.28
N GLN A 127 -3.90 11.81 1.04
CA GLN A 127 -2.71 11.21 1.65
C GLN A 127 -2.58 9.70 1.40
N ARG A 128 -3.71 8.98 1.29
CA ARG A 128 -3.70 7.55 0.95
C ARG A 128 -3.34 7.33 -0.53
N LEU A 129 -3.85 8.16 -1.43
CA LEU A 129 -3.51 8.10 -2.86
C LEU A 129 -2.00 8.29 -3.08
N ASP A 130 -1.39 9.26 -2.39
CA ASP A 130 0.05 9.53 -2.48
C ASP A 130 0.87 8.33 -1.96
N ARG A 131 0.53 7.83 -0.76
CA ARG A 131 1.20 6.64 -0.16
C ARG A 131 1.08 5.39 -1.01
N PHE A 132 -0.09 5.17 -1.62
CA PHE A 132 -0.31 4.02 -2.49
C PHE A 132 0.65 4.03 -3.68
N HIS A 133 0.85 5.20 -4.29
CA HIS A 133 1.73 5.34 -5.45
C HIS A 133 3.17 4.94 -5.13
N GLU A 134 3.70 5.37 -3.98
CA GLU A 134 5.05 5.01 -3.52
C GLU A 134 5.17 3.51 -3.24
N GLN A 135 4.21 2.93 -2.52
CA GLN A 135 4.20 1.49 -2.21
C GLN A 135 4.16 0.63 -3.48
N GLN A 136 3.34 1.04 -4.45
CA GLN A 136 3.25 0.35 -5.73
C GLN A 136 4.56 0.42 -6.53
N ALA A 137 5.23 1.57 -6.58
CA ALA A 137 6.51 1.72 -7.26
C ALA A 137 7.56 0.76 -6.68
N ASN A 138 7.65 0.68 -5.35
CA ASN A 138 8.56 -0.24 -4.65
C ASN A 138 8.25 -1.71 -4.97
N LEU A 139 6.97 -2.09 -4.99
CA LEU A 139 6.58 -3.48 -5.30
C LEU A 139 6.80 -3.85 -6.77
N LEU A 140 6.67 -2.90 -7.70
CA LEU A 140 6.99 -3.13 -9.10
C LEU A 140 8.47 -3.44 -9.30
N GLU A 141 9.37 -2.70 -8.63
CA GLU A 141 10.81 -3.00 -8.65
C GLU A 141 11.10 -4.42 -8.13
N VAL A 142 10.50 -4.77 -6.99
CA VAL A 142 10.59 -6.10 -6.38
C VAL A 142 10.08 -7.21 -7.31
N SER A 143 9.00 -6.95 -8.06
CA SER A 143 8.40 -7.90 -8.99
C SER A 143 9.32 -8.21 -10.18
N ARG A 144 10.04 -7.20 -10.70
CA ARG A 144 11.00 -7.37 -11.80
C ARG A 144 12.13 -8.33 -11.42
N GLU A 145 12.55 -8.30 -10.17
CA GLU A 145 13.61 -9.20 -9.66
C GLU A 145 13.13 -10.65 -9.43
N THR A 146 11.85 -10.84 -9.10
CA THR A 146 11.29 -12.14 -8.72
C THR A 146 10.64 -12.88 -9.88
N GLN A 147 10.22 -12.17 -10.94
CA GLN A 147 9.53 -12.72 -12.11
C GLN A 147 8.25 -13.49 -11.77
N ASP A 148 7.62 -13.20 -10.63
CA ASP A 148 6.34 -13.83 -10.25
C ASP A 148 5.19 -13.22 -11.07
N GLN A 149 4.76 -13.95 -12.09
CA GLN A 149 3.69 -13.53 -13.00
C GLN A 149 2.36 -13.27 -12.27
N ARG A 150 2.04 -14.02 -11.21
CA ARG A 150 0.79 -13.82 -10.46
C ARG A 150 0.82 -12.52 -9.67
N ALA A 151 1.96 -12.21 -9.06
CA ALA A 151 2.15 -10.94 -8.37
C ALA A 151 2.07 -9.75 -9.35
N VAL A 152 2.66 -9.89 -10.55
CA VAL A 152 2.56 -8.86 -11.61
C VAL A 152 1.11 -8.59 -12.02
N VAL A 153 0.30 -9.64 -12.21
CA VAL A 153 -1.13 -9.48 -12.54
C VAL A 153 -1.89 -8.76 -11.43
N LEU A 154 -1.62 -9.08 -10.16
CA LEU A 154 -2.23 -8.38 -9.02
C LEU A 154 -1.81 -6.90 -8.97
N LEU A 155 -0.53 -6.59 -9.20
CA LEU A 155 -0.04 -5.21 -9.26
C LEU A 155 -0.69 -4.41 -10.39
N ALA A 156 -0.86 -5.00 -11.57
CA ALA A 156 -1.53 -4.37 -12.70
C ALA A 156 -3.02 -4.09 -12.41
N ARG A 157 -3.74 -5.05 -11.82
CA ARG A 157 -5.15 -4.86 -11.42
C ARG A 157 -5.28 -3.82 -10.31
N SER A 158 -4.37 -3.85 -9.34
CA SER A 158 -4.26 -2.85 -8.27
C SER A 158 -4.06 -1.44 -8.85
N ARG A 159 -3.18 -1.30 -9.86
CA ARG A 159 -3.01 -0.02 -10.60
C ARG A 159 -4.29 0.45 -11.27
N GLN A 160 -4.98 -0.44 -11.98
CA GLN A 160 -6.22 -0.07 -12.67
C GLN A 160 -7.28 0.44 -11.69
N MET A 161 -7.42 -0.17 -10.52
CA MET A 161 -8.36 0.29 -9.48
C MET A 161 -7.93 1.64 -8.89
N PHE A 162 -6.64 1.84 -8.67
CA PHE A 162 -6.10 3.12 -8.22
C PHE A 162 -6.34 4.25 -9.23
N ASP A 163 -6.09 4.02 -10.52
CA ASP A 163 -6.32 5.02 -11.56
C ASP A 163 -7.81 5.42 -11.60
N ARG A 164 -8.72 4.44 -11.50
CA ARG A 164 -10.17 4.69 -11.37
C ARG A 164 -10.52 5.45 -10.09
N ALA A 165 -9.91 5.12 -8.95
CA ALA A 165 -10.12 5.85 -7.70
C ALA A 165 -9.72 7.33 -7.85
N ARG A 166 -8.63 7.59 -8.56
CA ARG A 166 -8.14 8.95 -8.85
C ARG A 166 -9.09 9.72 -9.77
N ASP A 167 -9.67 9.04 -10.75
CA ASP A 167 -10.66 9.65 -11.65
C ASP A 167 -11.96 9.98 -10.90
N GLN A 168 -12.42 9.10 -10.01
CA GLN A 168 -13.59 9.36 -9.15
C GLN A 168 -13.32 10.51 -8.18
N TYR A 169 -12.12 10.59 -7.61
CA TYR A 169 -11.73 11.71 -6.75
C TYR A 169 -11.75 13.05 -7.52
N ARG A 170 -11.26 13.07 -8.76
CA ARG A 170 -11.33 14.26 -9.63
C ARG A 170 -12.76 14.66 -10.03
N GLN A 171 -13.70 13.73 -9.97
CA GLN A 171 -15.13 13.96 -10.23
C GLN A 171 -15.89 14.38 -8.97
N GLY A 172 -15.23 14.50 -7.81
CA GLY A 172 -15.88 14.82 -6.52
C GLY A 172 -16.56 13.62 -5.85
N GLU A 173 -16.44 12.41 -6.42
CA GLU A 173 -17.08 11.19 -5.92
C GLU A 173 -16.21 10.52 -4.83
N THR A 174 -15.95 11.24 -3.74
CA THR A 174 -15.02 10.86 -2.65
C THR A 174 -15.32 9.48 -2.06
N ARG A 175 -16.61 9.13 -1.89
CA ARG A 175 -17.01 7.84 -1.32
C ARG A 175 -16.65 6.67 -2.24
N LEU A 176 -16.92 6.80 -3.54
CA LEU A 176 -16.61 5.77 -4.52
C LEU A 176 -15.09 5.67 -4.75
N ALA A 177 -14.40 6.81 -4.79
CA ALA A 177 -12.95 6.87 -4.81
C ALA A 177 -12.33 6.11 -3.64
N MET A 178 -12.90 6.26 -2.43
CA MET A 178 -12.41 5.56 -1.25
C MET A 178 -12.58 4.05 -1.36
N GLN A 179 -13.74 3.58 -1.80
CA GLN A 179 -14.01 2.15 -1.99
C GLN A 179 -13.08 1.52 -3.04
N LEU A 180 -12.82 2.22 -4.15
CA LEU A 180 -11.89 1.75 -5.17
C LEU A 180 -10.45 1.71 -4.65
N LEU A 181 -10.05 2.69 -3.84
CA LEU A 181 -8.72 2.71 -3.22
C LEU A 181 -8.55 1.56 -2.22
N ASP A 182 -9.56 1.26 -1.41
CA ASP A 182 -9.54 0.11 -0.49
C ASP A 182 -9.33 -1.21 -1.26
N GLN A 183 -10.02 -1.40 -2.38
CA GLN A 183 -9.83 -2.57 -3.26
C GLN A 183 -8.42 -2.60 -3.88
N ALA A 184 -7.91 -1.44 -4.30
CA ALA A 184 -6.57 -1.32 -4.85
C ALA A 184 -5.51 -1.73 -3.80
N GLU A 185 -5.63 -1.23 -2.57
CA GLU A 185 -4.74 -1.53 -1.44
C GLU A 185 -4.80 -3.00 -1.03
N GLU A 186 -5.98 -3.63 -1.08
CA GLU A 186 -6.12 -5.06 -0.79
C GLU A 186 -5.34 -5.90 -1.81
N LEU A 187 -5.48 -5.60 -3.11
CA LEU A 187 -4.73 -6.25 -4.18
C LEU A 187 -3.22 -6.02 -4.03
N LEU A 188 -2.83 -4.79 -3.67
CA LEU A 188 -1.43 -4.42 -3.43
C LEU A 188 -0.83 -5.24 -2.28
N THR A 189 -1.58 -5.37 -1.17
CA THR A 189 -1.18 -6.15 0.01
C THR A 189 -1.03 -7.63 -0.32
N ARG A 190 -1.96 -8.20 -1.11
CA ARG A 190 -1.85 -9.59 -1.58
C ARG A 190 -0.61 -9.79 -2.44
N ALA A 191 -0.34 -8.88 -3.38
CA ALA A 191 0.89 -8.92 -4.20
C ALA A 191 2.16 -8.82 -3.34
N ALA A 192 2.17 -7.90 -2.35
CA ALA A 192 3.28 -7.75 -1.42
C ALA A 192 3.57 -9.04 -0.64
N ARG A 193 2.54 -9.72 -0.13
CA ARG A 193 2.70 -11.00 0.57
C ARG A 193 3.31 -12.09 -0.32
N MET A 194 2.92 -12.14 -1.59
CA MET A 194 3.49 -13.11 -2.54
C MET A 194 4.96 -12.82 -2.80
N LEU A 195 5.29 -11.56 -3.06
CA LEU A 195 6.64 -11.11 -3.39
C LEU A 195 7.61 -11.23 -2.20
N VAL A 196 7.18 -10.79 -1.01
CA VAL A 196 8.00 -10.84 0.22
C VAL A 196 8.09 -12.28 0.75
N GLY A 197 6.98 -13.01 0.76
CA GLY A 197 6.95 -14.40 1.22
C GLY A 197 7.80 -15.35 0.37
N GLN A 198 7.83 -15.15 -0.95
CA GLN A 198 8.73 -15.92 -1.82
C GLN A 198 10.19 -15.50 -1.67
N LYS A 199 10.50 -14.20 -1.53
CA LYS A 199 11.88 -13.73 -1.33
C LYS A 199 12.50 -14.32 -0.06
N GLY A 200 11.76 -14.36 1.05
CA GLY A 200 12.23 -14.99 2.30
C GLY A 200 12.52 -16.48 2.12
N LYS A 201 11.56 -17.25 1.60
CA LYS A 201 11.75 -18.71 1.37
C LYS A 201 12.87 -19.01 0.38
N ARG A 202 12.99 -18.23 -0.70
CA ARG A 202 14.06 -18.38 -1.70
C ARG A 202 15.42 -18.08 -1.11
N LEU A 203 15.52 -17.05 -0.27
CA LEU A 203 16.77 -16.70 0.41
C LEU A 203 17.19 -17.79 1.39
N GLU A 204 16.27 -18.26 2.25
CA GLU A 204 16.59 -19.35 3.19
C GLU A 204 17.07 -20.61 2.46
N ARG A 205 16.38 -21.02 1.39
CA ARG A 205 16.82 -22.16 0.57
C ARG A 205 18.19 -21.93 -0.07
N ALA A 206 18.49 -20.72 -0.52
CA ALA A 206 19.79 -20.39 -1.10
C ALA A 206 20.91 -20.43 -0.07
N LEU A 207 20.66 -19.94 1.16
CA LEU A 207 21.61 -19.99 2.27
C LEU A 207 21.86 -21.44 2.72
N GLU A 208 20.81 -22.26 2.80
CA GLU A 208 20.90 -23.69 3.10
C GLU A 208 21.75 -24.42 2.05
N LEU A 209 21.47 -24.21 0.75
CA LEU A 209 22.27 -24.82 -0.32
C LEU A 209 23.73 -24.35 -0.33
N ALA A 210 24.00 -23.10 0.05
CA ALA A 210 25.36 -22.60 0.19
C ALA A 210 26.09 -23.26 1.38
N ARG A 211 25.43 -23.41 2.54
CA ARG A 211 25.95 -24.16 3.70
C ARG A 211 26.26 -25.60 3.36
N MET A 212 25.32 -26.31 2.73
CA MET A 212 25.50 -27.70 2.32
C MET A 212 26.69 -27.85 1.37
N ALA A 213 26.81 -26.97 0.36
CA ALA A 213 27.93 -27.00 -0.58
C ALA A 213 29.27 -26.75 0.12
N LEU A 214 29.34 -25.78 1.04
CA LEU A 214 30.55 -25.50 1.80
C LEU A 214 30.93 -26.67 2.72
N GLN A 215 29.97 -27.25 3.45
CA GLN A 215 30.20 -28.38 4.34
C GLN A 215 30.63 -29.63 3.56
N GLN A 216 29.97 -29.93 2.44
CA GLN A 216 30.35 -31.01 1.55
C GLN A 216 31.79 -30.82 1.04
N SER A 217 32.11 -29.60 0.57
CA SER A 217 33.44 -29.30 0.05
C SER A 217 34.51 -29.46 1.14
N ARG A 218 34.27 -28.98 2.36
CA ARG A 218 35.16 -29.19 3.51
C ARG A 218 35.37 -30.66 3.83
N GLY A 219 34.30 -31.45 3.88
CA GLY A 219 34.39 -32.89 4.18
C GLY A 219 35.17 -33.66 3.11
N THR A 220 34.96 -33.35 1.83
CA THR A 220 35.70 -34.01 0.73
C THR A 220 37.17 -33.59 0.65
N LEU A 221 37.50 -32.37 1.10
CA LEU A 221 38.82 -31.77 0.97
C LEU A 221 39.60 -31.77 2.29
N GLN A 222 39.09 -32.42 3.34
CA GLN A 222 39.65 -32.37 4.69
C GLN A 222 41.12 -32.83 4.75
N ASP A 223 41.47 -33.82 3.93
CA ASP A 223 42.82 -34.40 3.87
C ASP A 223 43.68 -33.78 2.74
N ARG A 224 43.18 -32.76 2.03
CA ARG A 224 43.92 -32.11 0.94
C ARG A 224 44.71 -30.91 1.46
N ASP A 225 46.03 -30.97 1.31
CA ASP A 225 46.96 -29.87 1.64
C ASP A 225 47.25 -29.00 0.40
N ASP A 226 46.21 -28.41 -0.18
CA ASP A 226 46.34 -27.45 -1.30
C ASP A 226 46.00 -26.03 -0.83
N PRO A 227 46.97 -25.09 -0.82
CA PRO A 227 46.74 -23.70 -0.44
C PRO A 227 45.63 -23.02 -1.26
N ALA A 228 45.56 -23.27 -2.57
CA ALA A 228 44.57 -22.63 -3.44
C ALA A 228 43.15 -23.09 -3.12
N THR A 229 43.00 -24.39 -2.85
CA THR A 229 41.74 -24.96 -2.37
C THR A 229 41.31 -24.38 -1.01
N ARG A 230 42.26 -24.19 -0.07
CA ARG A 230 41.97 -23.56 1.23
C ARG A 230 41.51 -22.12 1.09
N ASP A 231 42.15 -21.35 0.21
CA ASP A 231 41.77 -19.96 -0.06
C ASP A 231 40.35 -19.87 -0.63
N LEU A 232 39.99 -20.72 -1.60
CA LEU A 232 38.63 -20.78 -2.15
C LEU A 232 37.58 -21.12 -1.08
N LEU A 233 37.89 -22.05 -0.17
CA LEU A 233 36.99 -22.39 0.94
C LEU A 233 36.86 -21.24 1.95
N SER A 234 37.95 -20.53 2.25
CA SER A 234 37.93 -19.34 3.11
C SER A 234 37.10 -18.20 2.51
N GLU A 235 37.28 -17.91 1.22
CA GLU A 235 36.47 -16.91 0.52
C GLU A 235 35.00 -17.32 0.44
N SER A 236 34.72 -18.60 0.23
CA SER A 236 33.36 -19.14 0.25
C SER A 236 32.67 -18.94 1.60
N GLU A 237 33.39 -19.13 2.71
CA GLU A 237 32.88 -18.91 4.05
C GLU A 237 32.61 -17.43 4.32
N LYS A 238 33.58 -16.55 4.03
CA LYS A 238 33.39 -15.08 4.13
C LYS A 238 32.20 -14.60 3.30
N ALA A 239 31.99 -15.18 2.12
CA ALA A 239 30.84 -14.87 1.29
C ALA A 239 29.51 -15.31 1.93
N LEU A 240 29.48 -16.48 2.57
CA LEU A 240 28.30 -16.96 3.29
C LEU A 240 27.99 -16.11 4.52
N GLU A 241 29.00 -15.74 5.30
CA GLU A 241 28.86 -14.86 6.47
C GLU A 241 28.24 -13.51 6.07
N ARG A 242 28.79 -12.85 5.05
CA ARG A 242 28.22 -11.62 4.49
C ARG A 242 26.78 -11.80 3.97
N ALA A 243 26.45 -13.00 3.47
CA ALA A 243 25.08 -13.29 3.04
C ALA A 243 24.11 -13.29 4.23
N LEU A 244 24.52 -13.82 5.38
CA LEU A 244 23.75 -13.81 6.62
C LEU A 244 23.62 -12.39 7.18
N ASP A 245 24.70 -11.60 7.19
CA ASP A 245 24.64 -10.18 7.60
C ASP A 245 23.64 -9.39 6.75
N PHE A 246 23.66 -9.58 5.42
CA PHE A 246 22.71 -8.91 4.53
C PHE A 246 21.27 -9.39 4.73
N ARG A 247 21.05 -10.65 5.13
CA ARG A 247 19.71 -11.12 5.49
C ARG A 247 19.22 -10.39 6.74
N ASP A 248 20.05 -10.31 7.77
CA ASP A 248 19.69 -9.73 9.06
C ASP A 248 19.46 -8.21 8.95
N GLN A 249 20.15 -7.55 8.02
CA GLN A 249 19.89 -6.15 7.64
C GLN A 249 18.65 -5.94 6.75
N GLY A 250 17.88 -6.99 6.42
CA GLY A 250 16.72 -6.89 5.55
C GLY A 250 17.05 -6.61 4.07
N ARG A 251 18.23 -7.04 3.60
CA ARG A 251 18.75 -6.80 2.23
C ARG A 251 18.81 -8.11 1.42
N PRO A 252 17.67 -8.77 1.15
CA PRO A 252 17.63 -10.12 0.60
C PRO A 252 18.28 -10.26 -0.77
N GLY A 253 18.24 -9.22 -1.61
CA GLY A 253 18.90 -9.23 -2.92
C GLY A 253 20.43 -9.32 -2.83
N ARG A 254 21.04 -8.62 -1.86
CA ARG A 254 22.49 -8.72 -1.60
C ARG A 254 22.83 -10.07 -0.98
N ALA A 255 22.01 -10.52 -0.04
CA ALA A 255 22.16 -11.83 0.60
C ALA A 255 22.15 -12.98 -0.44
N LEU A 256 21.18 -12.98 -1.37
CA LEU A 256 21.10 -13.97 -2.45
C LEU A 256 22.36 -13.99 -3.34
N ARG A 257 22.89 -12.82 -3.70
CA ARG A 257 24.12 -12.73 -4.51
C ARG A 257 25.32 -13.33 -3.79
N MET A 258 25.47 -13.03 -2.50
CA MET A 258 26.56 -13.55 -1.67
C MET A 258 26.43 -15.06 -1.41
N ALA A 259 25.23 -15.57 -1.15
CA ALA A 259 24.96 -17.01 -1.05
C ALA A 259 25.30 -17.75 -2.36
N GLY A 260 24.94 -17.15 -3.51
CA GLY A 260 25.31 -17.68 -4.82
C GLY A 260 26.81 -17.70 -5.10
N LEU A 261 27.54 -16.66 -4.67
CA LEU A 261 29.00 -16.59 -4.75
C LEU A 261 29.66 -17.68 -3.89
N SER A 262 29.25 -17.79 -2.63
CA SER A 262 29.73 -18.83 -1.71
C SER A 262 29.60 -20.22 -2.34
N ARG A 263 28.41 -20.57 -2.83
CA ARG A 263 28.18 -21.87 -3.49
C ARG A 263 29.10 -22.12 -4.70
N ARG A 264 29.37 -21.09 -5.51
CA ARG A 264 30.29 -21.23 -6.66
C ARG A 264 31.73 -21.45 -6.22
N LEU A 265 32.19 -20.73 -5.20
CA LEU A 265 33.55 -20.88 -4.67
C LEU A 265 33.74 -22.25 -4.03
N ALA A 266 32.78 -22.72 -3.23
CA ALA A 266 32.79 -24.08 -2.67
C ALA A 266 32.89 -25.16 -3.76
N ARG A 267 32.06 -25.07 -4.81
CA ARG A 267 32.13 -26.01 -5.95
C ARG A 267 33.46 -25.92 -6.70
N ARG A 268 33.98 -24.70 -6.91
CA ARG A 268 35.28 -24.50 -7.55
C ARG A 268 36.43 -25.12 -6.76
N ALA A 269 36.33 -25.14 -5.42
CA ALA A 269 37.31 -25.83 -4.57
C ALA A 269 37.28 -27.35 -4.78
N LEU A 270 36.09 -27.95 -4.97
CA LEU A 270 35.97 -29.38 -5.32
C LEU A 270 36.54 -29.71 -6.70
N ASP A 271 36.31 -28.81 -7.67
CA ASP A 271 36.77 -28.95 -9.05
C ASP A 271 38.24 -28.54 -9.23
N HIS A 272 38.87 -27.95 -8.21
CA HIS A 272 40.26 -27.56 -8.28
C HIS A 272 41.08 -28.83 -8.51
N PRO A 273 41.79 -28.95 -9.65
CA PRO A 273 42.64 -30.09 -9.86
C PRO A 273 43.70 -30.09 -8.76
N GLN A 274 43.80 -31.21 -8.06
CA GLN A 274 44.98 -31.55 -7.26
C GLN A 274 46.23 -31.27 -8.12
N GLU A 275 47.40 -31.09 -7.53
CA GLU A 275 48.68 -31.20 -8.25
C GLU A 275 48.93 -32.61 -8.82
N SER A 276 47.90 -33.27 -9.37
CA SER A 276 48.04 -34.22 -10.46
C SER A 276 48.82 -33.50 -11.55
N SER A 277 49.90 -34.10 -12.03
CA SER A 277 50.75 -33.52 -13.07
C SER A 277 49.89 -32.97 -14.21
N ALA A 278 50.33 -31.90 -14.88
CA ALA A 278 49.60 -31.33 -16.01
C ALA A 278 49.20 -32.43 -17.04
N ALA A 279 50.01 -33.49 -17.14
CA ALA A 279 49.72 -34.68 -17.91
C ALA A 279 48.49 -35.48 -17.43
N GLU A 280 48.36 -35.77 -16.14
CA GLU A 280 47.18 -36.45 -15.57
C GLU A 280 45.89 -35.65 -15.75
N ASN A 281 45.98 -34.31 -15.70
CA ASN A 281 44.83 -33.46 -15.97
C ASN A 281 44.39 -33.53 -17.44
N VAL A 282 45.32 -33.49 -18.38
CA VAL A 282 45.01 -33.70 -19.80
C VAL A 282 44.42 -35.09 -20.01
N GLN A 283 45.00 -36.13 -19.39
CA GLN A 283 44.53 -37.50 -19.51
C GLN A 283 43.07 -37.66 -19.05
N ARG A 284 42.70 -37.03 -17.92
CA ARG A 284 41.31 -37.02 -17.44
C ARG A 284 40.37 -36.26 -18.37
N GLN A 285 40.82 -35.15 -18.98
CA GLN A 285 40.01 -34.42 -19.96
C GLN A 285 39.79 -35.25 -21.23
N ILE A 286 40.81 -35.98 -21.69
CA ILE A 286 40.68 -36.93 -22.82
C ILE A 286 39.63 -38.00 -22.49
N GLN A 287 39.72 -38.64 -21.32
CA GLN A 287 38.72 -39.65 -20.91
C GLN A 287 37.30 -39.08 -20.84
N ARG A 288 37.12 -37.89 -20.25
CA ARG A 288 35.80 -37.23 -20.19
C ARG A 288 35.26 -36.88 -21.57
N TRP A 289 36.13 -36.48 -22.50
CA TRP A 289 35.73 -36.25 -23.88
C TRP A 289 35.26 -37.56 -24.53
N ASP A 290 35.98 -38.66 -24.32
CA ASP A 290 35.65 -39.99 -24.86
C ASP A 290 34.29 -40.49 -24.34
N GLU A 291 34.04 -40.35 -23.04
CA GLU A 291 32.77 -40.71 -22.41
C GLU A 291 31.61 -39.90 -23.00
N ARG A 292 31.78 -38.59 -23.20
CA ARG A 292 30.76 -37.73 -23.83
C ARG A 292 30.55 -38.06 -25.30
N ALA A 293 31.62 -38.32 -26.04
CA ALA A 293 31.53 -38.72 -27.44
C ALA A 293 30.77 -40.03 -27.61
N ALA A 294 31.03 -41.04 -26.75
CA ALA A 294 30.31 -42.31 -26.76
C ALA A 294 28.81 -42.15 -26.46
N GLN A 295 28.43 -41.21 -25.57
CA GLN A 295 27.02 -40.90 -25.31
C GLN A 295 26.30 -40.28 -26.50
N LEU A 296 27.04 -39.59 -27.39
CA LEU A 296 26.50 -38.93 -28.57
C LEU A 296 26.47 -39.83 -29.82
N GLU A 297 27.22 -40.94 -29.81
CA GLU A 297 27.31 -41.90 -30.92
C GLU A 297 25.94 -42.36 -31.46
N PRO A 298 24.94 -42.70 -30.63
CA PRO A 298 23.61 -43.08 -31.12
C PRO A 298 22.91 -41.96 -31.89
N ALA A 299 23.12 -40.71 -31.48
CA ALA A 299 22.47 -39.55 -32.10
C ALA A 299 23.21 -39.11 -33.37
N LEU A 300 24.54 -39.26 -33.40
CA LEU A 300 25.38 -39.01 -34.56
C LEU A 300 25.06 -39.93 -35.74
N SER A 301 24.64 -41.17 -35.48
CA SER A 301 24.23 -42.12 -36.53
C SER A 301 23.04 -41.66 -37.38
N ARG A 302 22.29 -40.65 -36.90
CA ARG A 302 21.11 -40.07 -37.57
C ARG A 302 21.32 -38.61 -37.97
N ALA A 303 22.51 -38.07 -37.74
CA ALA A 303 22.79 -36.66 -37.95
C ALA A 303 23.10 -36.36 -39.42
N ASP A 304 23.02 -35.08 -39.79
CA ASP A 304 23.36 -34.61 -41.13
C ASP A 304 24.90 -34.55 -41.34
N ASP A 305 25.31 -34.44 -42.60
CA ASP A 305 26.73 -34.38 -42.99
C ASP A 305 27.49 -33.24 -42.28
N ALA A 306 26.80 -32.12 -42.02
CA ALA A 306 27.37 -30.97 -41.33
C ALA A 306 27.70 -31.28 -39.86
N THR A 307 26.84 -32.03 -39.17
CA THR A 307 27.08 -32.49 -37.79
C THR A 307 28.15 -33.57 -37.75
N GLY A 308 28.17 -34.47 -38.73
CA GLY A 308 29.25 -35.45 -38.91
C GLY A 308 30.62 -34.78 -39.07
N ALA A 309 30.73 -33.78 -39.93
CA ALA A 309 31.97 -33.03 -40.14
C ALA A 309 32.43 -32.26 -38.88
N LEU A 310 31.48 -31.76 -38.07
CA LEU A 310 31.81 -31.10 -36.80
C LEU A 310 32.39 -32.11 -35.79
N PHE A 311 31.79 -33.31 -35.69
CA PHE A 311 32.28 -34.38 -34.84
C PHE A 311 33.69 -34.82 -35.25
N GLU A 312 33.94 -35.01 -36.55
CA GLU A 312 35.29 -35.39 -37.03
C GLU A 312 36.36 -34.36 -36.66
N ARG A 313 36.05 -33.06 -36.75
CA ARG A 313 36.97 -31.99 -36.30
C ARG A 313 37.23 -32.06 -34.80
N ALA A 314 36.21 -32.30 -33.99
CA ALA A 314 36.36 -32.47 -32.55
C ALA A 314 37.26 -33.69 -32.23
N ALA A 315 37.04 -34.81 -32.94
CA ALA A 315 37.83 -36.03 -32.81
C ALA A 315 39.30 -35.84 -33.22
N ASP A 316 39.57 -35.05 -34.27
CA ASP A 316 40.92 -34.70 -34.70
C ASP A 316 41.65 -33.86 -33.63
N HIS A 317 41.00 -32.86 -33.05
CA HIS A 317 41.56 -32.11 -31.91
C HIS A 317 41.85 -33.01 -30.70
N ARG A 318 40.95 -33.94 -30.36
CA ARG A 318 41.20 -34.91 -29.28
C ARG A 318 42.37 -35.83 -29.60
N ARG A 319 42.51 -36.31 -30.84
CA ARG A 319 43.65 -37.15 -31.27
C ARG A 319 44.97 -36.39 -31.13
N ARG A 320 45.01 -35.14 -31.63
CA ARG A 320 46.18 -34.26 -31.45
C ARG A 320 46.48 -34.00 -29.98
N ALA A 321 45.47 -33.86 -29.12
CA ALA A 321 45.69 -33.71 -27.68
C ALA A 321 46.41 -34.93 -27.09
N ALA A 322 46.00 -36.15 -27.45
CA ALA A 322 46.66 -37.39 -27.02
C ALA A 322 48.10 -37.50 -27.55
N GLU A 323 48.34 -37.13 -28.81
CA GLU A 323 49.68 -37.09 -29.40
C GLU A 323 50.61 -36.09 -28.71
N GLN A 324 50.13 -34.87 -28.44
CA GLN A 324 50.91 -33.87 -27.72
C GLN A 324 51.17 -34.29 -26.27
N LEU A 325 50.23 -34.99 -25.63
CA LEU A 325 50.41 -35.54 -24.29
C LEU A 325 51.50 -36.62 -24.27
N ALA A 326 51.48 -37.55 -25.24
CA ALA A 326 52.51 -38.58 -25.39
C ALA A 326 53.90 -38.00 -25.69
N ALA A 327 53.95 -36.83 -26.34
CA ALA A 327 55.18 -36.07 -26.57
C ALA A 327 55.56 -35.14 -25.39
N GLU A 328 54.94 -35.30 -24.22
CA GLU A 328 55.15 -34.51 -22.99
C GLU A 328 54.88 -33.00 -23.13
N ARG A 329 54.19 -32.57 -24.21
CA ARG A 329 53.83 -31.17 -24.48
C ARG A 329 52.47 -30.84 -23.87
N THR A 330 52.40 -30.86 -22.55
CA THR A 330 51.16 -30.75 -21.76
C THR A 330 50.34 -29.48 -22.04
N GLU A 331 50.96 -28.32 -22.26
CA GLU A 331 50.24 -27.08 -22.60
C GLU A 331 49.54 -27.16 -23.96
N LEU A 332 50.21 -27.72 -24.97
CA LEU A 332 49.63 -27.88 -26.30
C LEU A 332 48.50 -28.91 -26.25
N ALA A 333 48.70 -30.00 -25.49
CA ALA A 333 47.66 -30.99 -25.26
C ALA A 333 46.42 -30.38 -24.58
N LEU A 334 46.60 -29.51 -23.59
CA LEU A 334 45.50 -28.77 -22.94
C LEU A 334 44.75 -27.86 -23.92
N ARG A 335 45.45 -27.15 -24.80
CA ARG A 335 44.79 -26.31 -25.81
C ARG A 335 43.97 -27.14 -26.79
N GLN A 336 44.51 -28.26 -27.25
CA GLN A 336 43.84 -29.16 -28.18
C GLN A 336 42.60 -29.80 -27.55
N ILE A 337 42.68 -30.28 -26.30
CA ILE A 337 41.52 -30.92 -25.66
C ILE A 337 40.39 -29.93 -25.32
N ARG A 338 40.73 -28.67 -25.01
CA ARG A 338 39.72 -27.60 -24.85
C ARG A 338 38.98 -27.32 -26.16
N ALA A 339 39.71 -27.18 -27.26
CA ALA A 339 39.09 -27.00 -28.58
C ALA A 339 38.17 -28.18 -28.95
N ALA A 340 38.59 -29.42 -28.61
CA ALA A 340 37.76 -30.61 -28.80
C ALA A 340 36.46 -30.56 -27.97
N HIS A 341 36.52 -30.12 -26.72
CA HIS A 341 35.33 -29.95 -25.86
C HIS A 341 34.40 -28.83 -26.33
N ASP A 342 34.94 -27.71 -26.80
CA ASP A 342 34.14 -26.59 -27.31
C ASP A 342 33.34 -27.01 -28.55
N LEU A 343 33.98 -27.76 -29.46
CA LEU A 343 33.30 -28.32 -30.64
C LEU A 343 32.26 -29.39 -30.25
N LEU A 344 32.57 -30.24 -29.26
CA LEU A 344 31.62 -31.22 -28.76
C LEU A 344 30.39 -30.56 -28.10
N GLY A 345 30.58 -29.43 -27.40
CA GLY A 345 29.48 -28.63 -26.86
C GLY A 345 28.59 -28.04 -27.97
N GLN A 346 29.20 -27.51 -29.04
CA GLN A 346 28.44 -27.04 -30.21
C GLN A 346 27.64 -28.18 -30.87
N LEU A 347 28.17 -29.41 -30.86
CA LEU A 347 27.49 -30.58 -31.38
C LEU A 347 26.28 -30.97 -30.52
N GLU A 348 26.45 -31.00 -29.19
CA GLU A 348 25.37 -31.28 -28.24
C GLU A 348 24.19 -30.31 -28.39
N ASP A 349 24.46 -29.04 -28.69
CA ASP A 349 23.43 -28.03 -28.89
C ASP A 349 22.68 -28.17 -30.23
N ARG A 350 23.28 -28.85 -31.24
CA ARG A 350 22.63 -29.13 -32.52
C ARG A 350 21.79 -30.41 -32.52
N VAL A 351 22.16 -31.36 -31.66
CA VAL A 351 21.54 -32.68 -31.58
C VAL A 351 20.34 -32.72 -30.62
N LYS A 352 20.24 -31.76 -29.70
CA LYS A 352 19.05 -31.53 -28.87
C LYS A 352 17.97 -30.80 -29.65
#